data_AF-A0AAV6WA68-F1
#
_entry.id   AF-A0AAV6WA68-F1
#
_cell.length_a   1.000
_cell.length_b   1.000
_cell.length_c   1.000
_cell.angle_alpha   90.00
_cell.angle_beta   90.00
_cell.angle_gamma   90.00
#
_symmetry.space_group_name_H-M   'P 1'
#
loop_
_entity.id
_entity.type
_entity.pdbx_description
1 polymer ?
#
loop_
_entity_poly.entity_id
_entity_poly.type
_entity_poly.pdbx_seq_one_letter_code
_entity_poly.pdbx_strand_id
1 'polypeptide(L)'
;MQRVDADIGNLVDNFGFLVNVARVNDPPVRNSQESFMMEMRAARMVQAGGSLLKLVSELKQTAIFSGFASLNDHVDQRIEEFNKLEENTNCRLGRIGEEAAGSLKELESHYYSSTLRTTTHHEP
;
A
#
# COMPACT_ATOMS: atom_id res chain seq x y z
N MET A 1 18.05 9.56 -11.30
CA MET A 1 18.02 10.31 -12.57
C MET A 1 19.30 10.18 -13.37
N GLN A 2 20.49 10.38 -12.78
CA GLN A 2 21.77 10.25 -13.50
C GLN A 2 21.93 8.98 -14.36
N ARG A 3 21.43 7.81 -13.91
CA ARG A 3 21.44 6.55 -14.69
C ARG A 3 20.53 6.60 -15.94
N VAL A 4 19.35 7.20 -15.83
CA VAL A 4 18.41 7.39 -16.95
C VAL A 4 19.02 8.30 -17.99
N ASP A 5 19.53 9.44 -17.55
CA ASP A 5 20.08 10.46 -18.43
C ASP A 5 21.31 9.91 -19.18
N ALA A 6 22.14 9.11 -18.51
CA ALA A 6 23.28 8.42 -19.12
C ALA A 6 22.85 7.36 -20.14
N ASP A 7 21.85 6.54 -19.84
CA ASP A 7 21.37 5.49 -20.75
C ASP A 7 20.66 6.10 -21.99
N ILE A 8 19.89 7.17 -21.80
CA ILE A 8 19.25 7.92 -22.90
C ILE A 8 20.31 8.61 -23.77
N GLY A 9 21.29 9.28 -23.15
CA GLY A 9 22.42 9.89 -23.87
C GLY A 9 23.16 8.85 -24.71
N ASN A 10 23.46 7.68 -24.14
CA ASN A 10 24.07 6.58 -24.89
C ASN A 10 23.22 6.12 -26.07
N LEU A 11 21.90 6.03 -25.94
CA LEU A 11 21.03 5.66 -27.07
C LEU A 11 21.12 6.68 -28.20
N VAL A 12 20.99 7.97 -27.87
CA VAL A 12 20.99 9.07 -28.85
C VAL A 12 22.34 9.20 -29.54
N ASP A 13 23.44 9.18 -28.79
CA ASP A 13 24.79 9.37 -29.33
C ASP A 13 25.20 8.21 -30.25
N ASN A 14 24.93 6.96 -29.83
CA ASN A 14 25.26 5.79 -30.64
C ASN A 14 24.38 5.70 -31.88
N PHE A 15 23.09 6.07 -31.80
CA PHE A 15 22.21 6.13 -32.97
C PHE A 15 22.65 7.22 -33.96
N GLY A 16 22.98 8.42 -33.46
CA GLY A 16 23.50 9.51 -34.29
C GLY A 16 24.76 9.11 -35.04
N PHE A 17 25.67 8.37 -34.38
CA PHE A 17 26.85 7.79 -35.04
C PHE A 17 26.47 6.83 -36.17
N LEU A 18 25.56 5.88 -35.91
CA LEU A 18 25.13 4.91 -36.93
C LEU A 18 24.51 5.59 -38.16
N VAL A 19 23.67 6.60 -37.96
CA VAL A 19 23.05 7.36 -39.06
C VAL A 19 24.10 8.12 -39.87
N ASN A 20 25.07 8.75 -39.20
CA ASN A 20 26.15 9.47 -39.87
C ASN A 20 27.01 8.55 -40.73
N VAL A 21 27.34 7.35 -40.22
CA VAL A 21 28.13 6.33 -40.92
C VAL A 21 27.32 5.62 -42.02
N ALA A 22 25.99 5.56 -41.90
CA ALA A 22 25.12 4.99 -42.92
C ALA A 22 24.96 5.90 -44.16
N ARG A 23 25.27 7.20 -44.05
CA ARG A 23 25.09 8.18 -45.14
C ARG A 23 26.06 7.89 -46.30
N VAL A 24 25.50 7.63 -47.48
CA VAL A 24 26.24 7.27 -48.69
C VAL A 24 26.78 8.54 -49.36
N ASN A 25 28.04 8.91 -49.08
CA ASN A 25 28.67 10.07 -49.71
C ASN A 25 30.04 9.80 -50.39
N ASP A 26 30.71 8.64 -50.27
CA ASP A 26 31.86 8.18 -51.12
C ASP A 26 32.41 6.78 -50.68
N PRO A 27 33.37 6.15 -51.42
CA PRO A 27 33.27 5.01 -52.37
C PRO A 27 33.03 3.61 -51.71
N PRO A 28 32.83 2.51 -52.47
CA PRO A 28 31.95 1.39 -52.11
C PRO A 28 32.53 0.36 -51.12
N VAL A 29 33.57 0.69 -50.36
CA VAL A 29 34.24 -0.26 -49.46
C VAL A 29 34.24 0.28 -48.04
N ARG A 30 33.25 -0.14 -47.24
CA ARG A 30 33.35 -0.07 -45.78
C ARG A 30 34.50 -0.98 -45.37
N ASN A 31 35.53 -0.45 -44.74
CA ASN A 31 36.59 -1.30 -44.22
C ASN A 31 36.06 -2.12 -43.02
N SER A 32 36.69 -3.25 -42.71
CA SER A 32 36.25 -4.14 -41.62
C SER A 32 36.19 -3.44 -40.25
N GLN A 33 37.00 -2.40 -40.04
CA GLN A 33 37.02 -1.62 -38.82
C GLN A 33 35.75 -0.78 -38.63
N GLU A 34 35.22 -0.16 -39.69
CA GLU A 34 33.95 0.57 -39.63
C GLU A 34 32.76 -0.36 -39.33
N SER A 35 32.72 -1.53 -39.96
CA SER A 35 31.69 -2.54 -39.70
C SER A 35 31.69 -2.97 -38.23
N PHE A 36 32.88 -3.23 -37.67
CA PHE A 36 33.02 -3.59 -36.25
C PHE A 36 32.60 -2.43 -35.31
N MET A 37 32.94 -1.19 -35.64
CA MET A 37 32.51 -0.03 -34.85
C MET A 37 30.98 0.11 -34.88
N MET A 38 30.33 -0.07 -36.03
CA MET A 38 28.85 -0.03 -36.11
C MET A 38 28.21 -1.12 -35.24
N GLU A 39 28.75 -2.34 -35.26
CA GLU A 39 28.26 -3.43 -34.43
C GLU A 39 28.41 -3.12 -32.93
N MET A 40 29.57 -2.61 -32.51
CA MET A 40 29.79 -2.20 -31.12
C MET A 40 28.82 -1.09 -30.66
N ARG A 41 28.50 -0.14 -31.55
CA ARG A 41 27.56 0.95 -31.26
C ARG A 41 26.13 0.43 -31.10
N ALA A 42 25.70 -0.47 -31.98
CA ALA A 42 24.41 -1.14 -31.86
C ALA A 42 24.31 -1.97 -30.56
N ALA A 43 25.37 -2.73 -30.22
CA ALA A 43 25.42 -3.50 -28.97
C ALA A 43 25.29 -2.60 -27.72
N ARG A 44 25.96 -1.44 -27.70
CA ARG A 44 25.84 -0.46 -26.61
C ARG A 44 24.43 0.12 -26.49
N MET A 45 23.74 0.35 -27.61
CA MET A 45 22.34 0.77 -27.59
C MET A 45 21.44 -0.30 -26.97
N VAL A 46 21.61 -1.56 -27.34
CA VAL A 46 20.85 -2.69 -26.76
C VAL A 46 21.09 -2.77 -25.25
N GLN A 47 22.34 -2.61 -24.81
CA GLN A 47 22.69 -2.60 -23.40
C GLN A 47 22.00 -1.46 -22.64
N ALA A 48 22.04 -0.23 -23.17
CA ALA A 48 21.39 0.93 -22.56
C ALA A 48 19.86 0.72 -22.47
N GLY A 49 19.24 0.19 -23.53
CA GLY A 49 17.82 -0.18 -23.52
C GLY A 49 17.49 -1.22 -22.44
N GLY A 50 18.32 -2.26 -22.30
CA GLY A 50 18.18 -3.26 -21.24
C GLY A 50 18.30 -2.67 -19.83
N SER A 51 19.24 -1.74 -19.62
CA SER A 51 19.38 -1.02 -18.33
C SER A 51 18.13 -0.20 -17.99
N LEU A 52 17.55 0.51 -18.97
CA LEU A 52 16.31 1.26 -18.79
C LEU A 52 15.12 0.34 -18.43
N LEU A 53 14.97 -0.80 -19.12
CA LEU A 53 13.92 -1.78 -18.80
C LEU A 53 14.05 -2.33 -17.37
N LYS A 54 15.29 -2.57 -16.92
CA LYS A 54 15.56 -2.98 -15.54
C LYS A 54 15.14 -1.88 -14.55
N LEU A 55 15.49 -0.63 -14.83
CA LEU A 55 15.10 0.49 -13.97
C LEU A 55 13.58 0.67 -13.88
N VAL A 56 12.87 0.58 -15.01
CA VAL A 56 11.39 0.61 -15.03
C VAL A 56 10.81 -0.53 -14.18
N SER A 57 11.42 -1.71 -14.22
CA SER A 57 11.00 -2.85 -13.41
C SER A 57 11.21 -2.60 -11.91
N GLU A 58 12.37 -2.05 -11.53
CA GLU A 58 12.67 -1.62 -10.16
C GLU A 58 11.63 -0.59 -9.66
N LEU A 59 11.31 0.44 -10.46
CA LEU A 59 10.32 1.45 -10.10
C LEU A 59 8.92 0.88 -9.91
N LYS A 60 8.47 -0.02 -10.79
CA LYS A 60 7.19 -0.71 -10.64
C LYS A 60 7.16 -1.53 -9.35
N GLN A 61 8.24 -2.24 -9.05
CA GLN A 61 8.35 -3.04 -7.83
C GLN A 61 8.23 -2.16 -6.58
N THR A 62 8.96 -1.03 -6.53
CA THR A 62 8.86 -0.07 -5.43
C THR A 62 7.44 0.46 -5.26
N ALA A 63 6.76 0.85 -6.35
CA ALA A 63 5.40 1.38 -6.30
C ALA A 63 4.38 0.35 -5.77
N ILE A 64 4.51 -0.91 -6.18
CA ILE A 64 3.66 -2.01 -5.69
C ILE A 64 3.85 -2.21 -4.18
N PHE A 65 5.09 -2.33 -3.71
CA PHE A 65 5.37 -2.55 -2.29
C PHE A 65 4.98 -1.35 -1.43
N SER A 66 5.15 -0.11 -1.91
CA SER A 66 4.66 1.07 -1.18
C SER A 66 3.13 1.08 -1.05
N GLY A 67 2.41 0.60 -2.06
CA GLY A 67 0.96 0.48 -2.01
C GLY A 67 0.50 -0.51 -0.93
N PHE A 68 1.19 -1.64 -0.79
CA PHE A 68 0.90 -2.61 0.27
C PHE A 68 1.23 -2.10 1.67
N ALA A 69 2.37 -1.43 1.85
CA ALA A 69 2.72 -0.84 3.15
C ALA A 69 1.66 0.18 3.60
N SER A 70 1.27 1.10 2.72
CA SER A 70 0.21 2.08 3.01
C SER A 70 -1.14 1.41 3.29
N LEU A 71 -1.50 0.36 2.54
CA LEU A 71 -2.74 -0.38 2.80
C LEU A 71 -2.69 -1.09 4.16
N ASN A 72 -1.55 -1.67 4.52
CA ASN A 72 -1.37 -2.32 5.82
C ASN A 72 -1.52 -1.32 6.97
N ASP A 73 -0.87 -0.15 6.87
CA ASP A 73 -1.00 0.92 7.87
C ASP A 73 -2.48 1.34 8.05
N HIS A 74 -3.24 1.43 6.96
CA HIS A 74 -4.68 1.73 7.02
C HIS A 74 -5.52 0.61 7.67
N VAL A 75 -5.16 -0.66 7.43
CA VAL A 75 -5.82 -1.79 8.06
C VAL A 75 -5.54 -1.78 9.56
N ASP A 76 -4.29 -1.59 9.97
CA ASP A 76 -3.87 -1.53 11.37
C ASP A 76 -4.57 -0.37 12.12
N GLN A 77 -4.63 0.82 11.50
CA GLN A 77 -5.37 1.96 12.04
C GLN A 77 -6.85 1.62 12.26
N ARG A 78 -7.50 0.98 11.30
CA ARG A 78 -8.92 0.62 11.41
C ARG A 78 -9.17 -0.43 12.48
N ILE A 79 -8.25 -1.38 12.65
CA ILE A 79 -8.31 -2.37 13.75
C ILE A 79 -8.29 -1.65 15.09
N GLU A 80 -7.37 -0.69 15.27
CA GLU A 80 -7.29 0.11 16.51
C GLU A 80 -8.56 0.92 16.76
N GLU A 81 -9.11 1.55 15.72
CA GLU A 81 -10.39 2.28 15.80
C GLU A 81 -11.55 1.38 16.23
N PHE A 82 -11.65 0.18 15.65
CA PHE A 82 -12.69 -0.77 16.03
C PHE A 82 -12.52 -1.32 17.43
N ASN A 83 -11.29 -1.64 17.86
CA ASN A 83 -11.02 -2.07 19.24
C ASN A 83 -11.45 -1.00 20.24
N LYS A 84 -11.16 0.27 19.96
CA LYS A 84 -11.57 1.39 20.81
C LYS A 84 -13.09 1.56 20.84
N LEU A 85 -13.76 1.37 19.71
CA LEU A 85 -15.22 1.42 19.63
C LEU A 85 -15.86 0.27 20.41
N GLU A 86 -15.31 -0.94 20.31
CA GLU A 86 -15.73 -2.11 21.06
C GLU A 86 -15.61 -1.87 22.56
N GLU A 87 -14.45 -1.40 23.03
CA GLU A 87 -14.21 -1.12 24.44
C GLU A 87 -15.18 -0.06 24.98
N ASN A 88 -15.38 1.03 24.24
CA ASN A 88 -16.33 2.08 24.62
C ASN A 88 -17.77 1.54 24.70
N THR A 89 -18.16 0.74 23.71
CA THR A 89 -19.49 0.15 23.64
C THR A 89 -19.70 -0.81 24.81
N ASN A 90 -18.72 -1.66 25.11
CA ASN A 90 -18.79 -2.61 26.20
C ASN A 90 -18.86 -1.91 27.56
N CYS A 91 -18.07 -0.86 27.76
CA CYS A 91 -18.13 -0.02 28.96
C CYS A 91 -19.53 0.63 29.14
N ARG A 92 -20.10 1.17 28.05
CA ARG A 92 -21.45 1.75 28.08
C ARG A 92 -22.53 0.71 28.39
N LEU A 93 -22.44 -0.48 27.80
CA LEU A 93 -23.37 -1.58 28.07
C LEU A 93 -23.27 -2.04 29.53
N GLY A 94 -22.06 -2.17 30.07
CA GLY A 94 -21.84 -2.48 31.48
C GLY A 94 -22.55 -1.51 32.42
N ARG A 95 -22.35 -0.20 32.20
CA ARG A 95 -23.02 0.85 32.99
C ARG A 95 -24.56 0.77 32.90
N ILE A 96 -25.10 0.59 31.70
CA ILE A 96 -26.55 0.44 31.50
C ILE A 96 -27.06 -0.81 32.25
N GLY A 97 -26.30 -1.91 32.21
CA GLY A 97 -26.62 -3.13 32.95
C GLY A 97 -26.65 -2.92 34.46
N GLU A 98 -25.68 -2.19 35.01
CA GLU A 98 -25.64 -1.83 36.44
C GLU A 98 -26.82 -0.94 36.85
N GLU A 99 -27.15 0.08 36.05
CA GLU A 99 -28.30 0.98 36.28
C GLU A 99 -29.63 0.22 36.24
N ALA A 100 -29.78 -0.70 35.28
CA ALA A 100 -30.97 -1.55 35.17
C ALA A 100 -31.09 -2.51 36.36
N ALA A 101 -29.99 -3.15 36.77
CA ALA A 101 -29.96 -4.05 37.92
C ALA A 101 -30.28 -3.31 39.23
N GLY A 102 -29.75 -2.09 39.40
CA GLY A 102 -30.06 -1.22 40.54
C GLY A 102 -31.55 -0.88 40.60
N SER A 103 -32.12 -0.46 39.47
CA SER A 103 -33.55 -0.11 39.36
C SER A 103 -34.47 -1.31 39.65
N LEU A 104 -34.10 -2.51 39.18
CA LEU A 104 -34.85 -3.74 39.46
C LEU A 104 -34.81 -4.11 40.94
N LYS A 105 -33.64 -3.99 41.59
CA LYS A 105 -33.48 -4.27 43.02
C LYS A 105 -34.29 -3.30 43.89
N GLU A 106 -34.32 -2.02 43.51
CA GLU A 106 -35.15 -1.01 44.17
C GLU A 106 -36.65 -1.35 44.03
N LEU A 107 -37.08 -1.71 42.82
CA LEU A 107 -38.47 -2.12 42.55
C LEU A 107 -38.86 -3.37 43.35
N GLU A 108 -37.99 -4.38 43.41
CA GLU A 108 -38.18 -5.59 44.22
C GLU A 108 -38.33 -5.25 45.71
N SER A 109 -37.45 -4.39 46.23
CA SER A 109 -37.53 -3.91 47.61
C SER A 109 -38.86 -3.22 47.89
N HIS A 110 -39.30 -2.32 47.00
CA HIS A 110 -40.58 -1.63 47.15
C HIS A 110 -41.75 -2.61 47.15
N TYR A 111 -41.75 -3.60 46.25
CA TYR A 111 -42.78 -4.63 46.18
C TYR A 111 -42.91 -5.41 47.49
N TYR A 112 -41.80 -5.85 48.08
CA TYR A 112 -41.81 -6.62 49.33
C TYR A 112 -42.04 -5.76 50.58
N SER A 113 -41.67 -4.47 50.55
CA SER A 113 -41.96 -3.52 51.65
C SER A 113 -43.40 -3.02 51.69
N SER A 114 -44.14 -3.19 50.59
CA SER A 114 -45.54 -2.75 50.51
C SER A 114 -46.42 -3.65 51.38
N THR A 115 -47.29 -3.02 52.18
CA THR A 115 -48.18 -3.65 53.17
C THR A 115 -49.21 -4.62 52.58
N LEU A 116 -49.25 -4.79 51.26
CA LEU A 116 -50.18 -5.68 50.56
C LEU A 116 -49.88 -7.18 50.79
N ARG A 117 -48.69 -7.55 51.28
CA ARG A 117 -48.33 -8.94 51.65
C ARG A 117 -48.32 -9.22 53.15
N THR A 118 -48.16 -8.20 54.00
CA THR A 118 -48.21 -8.40 55.46
C THR A 118 -49.62 -8.79 55.94
N THR A 119 -50.65 -8.54 55.13
CA THR A 119 -52.05 -8.91 55.44
C THR A 119 -52.48 -10.26 54.86
N THR A 120 -51.72 -10.87 53.94
CA THR A 120 -52.08 -12.19 53.37
C THR A 120 -51.47 -13.38 54.11
N HIS A 121 -50.65 -13.14 55.15
CA HIS A 121 -49.95 -14.21 55.90
C HIS A 121 -50.31 -14.28 57.40
N HIS A 122 -51.40 -13.61 57.80
CA HIS A 122 -52.01 -13.66 59.13
C HIS A 122 -53.52 -13.74 58.85
N GLU A 123 -54.30 -14.81 59.09
CA GLU A 123 -54.43 -15.91 60.07
C GLU A 123 -55.52 -16.87 59.50
N PRO A 124 -55.96 -17.97 60.16
CA PRO A 124 -55.33 -18.92 61.09
C PRO A 124 -55.25 -20.37 60.52
#